data_AF-A0A946NQF6-F1
#
_entry.id   AF-A0A946NQF6-F1
#
_cell.length_a   1.000
_cell.length_b   1.000
_cell.length_c   1.000
_cell.angle_alpha   90.00
_cell.angle_beta   90.00
_cell.angle_gamma   90.00
#
_symmetry.space_group_name_H-M   'P 1'
#
loop_
_entity.id
_entity.type
_entity.pdbx_description
1 polymer ?
#
loop_
_entity_poly.entity_id
_entity_poly.type
_entity_poly.pdbx_seq_one_letter_code
_entity_poly.pdbx_strand_id
1 'polypeptide(L)' 'SKHLKKNKLIEKVIPEPLGGIHRDPDKASKFLKKALIKELKNLTDLPIEKLLEDRQEKLLGFGRFSE' A
#
# COMPACT_ATOMS: atom_id res chain seq x y z
N SER A 1 8.89 5.06 0.21
CA SER A 1 10.16 4.89 -0.52
C SER A 1 9.90 4.62 -2.00
N LYS A 2 10.43 5.45 -2.92
CA LYS A 2 10.28 5.27 -4.38
C LYS A 2 10.89 3.94 -4.85
N HIS A 3 11.97 3.51 -4.21
CA HIS A 3 12.65 2.25 -4.49
C HIS A 3 11.76 1.03 -4.20
N LEU A 4 11.12 0.98 -3.02
CA LEU A 4 10.22 -0.13 -2.67
C LEU A 4 9.03 -0.23 -3.63
N LYS A 5 8.46 0.93 -4.02
CA LYS A 5 7.36 0.97 -5.00
C LYS A 5 7.82 0.51 -6.38
N LYS A 6 9.02 0.88 -6.81
CA LYS A 6 9.62 0.44 -8.08
C LYS A 6 9.81 -1.08 -8.11
N ASN A 7 10.15 -1.70 -6.98
CA ASN A 7 10.29 -3.15 -6.86
C ASN A 7 8.96 -3.87 -6.57
N LYS A 8 7.82 -3.18 -6.68
CA LYS A 8 6.48 -3.72 -6.42
C LYS A 8 6.29 -4.33 -5.01
N LEU A 9 7.13 -3.94 -4.04
CA LEU A 9 7.03 -4.40 -2.65
C LEU A 9 5.95 -3.64 -1.86
N ILE A 10 5.63 -2.43 -2.32
CA ILE A 10 4.54 -1.61 -1.77
C ILE A 10 3.74 -1.00 -2.92
N GLU A 11 2.44 -0.84 -2.73
CA GLU A 11 1.54 -0.24 -3.72
C GLU A 11 1.56 1.28 -3.65
N LYS A 12 1.63 1.81 -2.43
CA LYS A 12 1.38 3.21 -2.15
C LYS A 12 2.34 3.78 -1.12
N VAL A 13 2.71 5.04 -1.34
CA VAL A 13 3.43 5.86 -0.38
C VAL A 13 2.46 6.96 0.04
N ILE A 14 2.15 7.02 1.33
CA ILE A 14 1.27 8.05 1.90
C ILE A 14 2.14 9.29 2.16
N PRO A 15 1.72 10.48 1.71
CA PRO A 15 2.48 11.71 1.95
C PRO A 15 2.48 12.06 3.44
N GLU A 16 3.58 12.64 3.89
CA GLU A 16 3.67 13.20 5.25
C GLU A 16 3.23 14.67 5.27
N PRO A 17 2.76 15.16 6.43
CA PRO A 17 2.57 16.59 6.65
C PRO A 17 3.86 17.40 6.42
N LEU A 18 3.71 18.69 6.11
CA LEU A 18 4.83 19.62 6.02
C LEU A 18 5.61 19.64 7.34
N GLY A 19 6.90 19.33 7.27
CA GLY A 19 7.78 19.23 8.44
C GLY A 19 7.73 17.88 9.17
N GLY A 20 7.06 16.88 8.61
CA GLY A 20 7.06 15.50 9.08
C GLY A 20 5.93 15.15 10.05
N ILE A 21 5.76 13.85 10.29
CA ILE A 21 4.67 13.31 11.12
C ILE A 21 4.72 13.83 12.55
N HIS A 22 5.92 13.99 13.13
CA HIS A 22 6.09 14.45 14.51
C HIS A 22 5.54 15.86 14.77
N ARG A 23 5.42 16.69 13.72
CA ARG A 23 4.92 18.08 13.86
C ARG A 23 3.42 18.20 13.75
N ASP A 24 2.76 17.27 13.05
CA ASP A 24 1.31 17.27 12.85
C ASP A 24 0.78 15.82 12.75
N PRO A 25 0.77 15.09 13.88
CA PRO A 25 0.33 13.69 13.90
C PRO A 25 -1.14 13.55 13.52
N ASP A 26 -1.98 14.53 13.84
CA ASP A 26 -3.40 14.53 13.50
C ASP A 26 -3.62 14.57 11.98
N LYS A 27 -2.87 15.40 11.27
CA LYS A 27 -2.94 15.45 9.80
C LYS A 27 -2.38 14.19 9.17
N ALA A 28 -1.30 13.63 9.72
CA ALA A 28 -0.78 12.34 9.27
C ALA A 28 -1.82 11.21 9.44
N SER A 29 -2.50 11.18 10.59
CA SER A 29 -3.58 10.24 10.87
C SER A 29 -4.74 10.38 9.88
N LYS A 30 -5.14 11.61 9.54
CA LYS A 30 -6.16 11.87 8.50
C LYS A 30 -5.74 11.35 7.13
N PHE A 31 -4.49 11.54 6.74
CA PHE A 31 -3.96 11.00 5.48
C PHE A 31 -3.95 9.47 5.47
N LEU A 32 -3.53 8.85 6.57
CA LEU A 32 -3.54 7.40 6.73
C LEU A 32 -4.97 6.85 6.67
N LYS A 33 -5.91 7.41 7.44
CA LYS A 33 -7.32 7.01 7.45
C LYS A 33 -7.94 7.07 6.06
N LYS A 34 -7.71 8.17 5.32
CA LYS A 34 -8.21 8.31 3.95
C LYS A 34 -7.62 7.25 3.01
N ALA A 35 -6.35 6.93 3.15
CA ALA A 35 -5.71 5.89 2.35
C ALA A 35 -6.30 4.50 2.67
N LEU A 36 -6.42 4.15 3.95
CA LEU A 36 -6.96 2.86 4.39
C LEU A 36 -8.41 2.65 3.93
N ILE A 37 -9.28 3.65 4.11
CA ILE A 37 -10.69 3.55 3.68
C ILE A 37 -10.77 3.33 2.17
N LYS A 38 -9.93 4.03 1.38
CA LYS A 38 -9.90 3.85 -0.07
C LYS A 38 -9.46 2.44 -0.46
N GLU A 39 -8.33 1.96 0.07
CA GLU A 39 -7.83 0.64 -0.30
C GLU A 39 -8.74 -0.48 0.21
N LEU A 40 -9.30 -0.35 1.41
CA LEU A 40 -10.23 -1.33 1.95
C LEU A 40 -11.48 -1.43 1.08
N LYS A 41 -12.06 -0.29 0.66
CA LYS A 41 -13.22 -0.28 -0.23
C LYS A 41 -12.91 -1.02 -1.55
N ASN A 42 -11.77 -0.73 -2.16
CA ASN A 42 -11.36 -1.40 -3.40
C ASN A 42 -11.26 -2.93 -3.22
N LEU A 43 -10.79 -3.39 -2.05
CA LEU A 43 -10.64 -4.81 -1.76
C LEU A 43 -11.98 -5.49 -1.41
N THR A 44 -12.87 -4.80 -0.69
CA THR A 44 -14.19 -5.35 -0.32
C THR A 44 -15.13 -5.48 -1.51
N ASP A 45 -14.92 -4.67 -2.55
CA ASP A 45 -15.72 -4.72 -3.78
C ASP A 45 -15.29 -5.89 -4.71
N LEU A 46 -14.18 -6.59 -4.41
CA LEU A 46 -13.71 -7.73 -5.20
C LEU A 46 -14.33 -9.06 -4.72
N PRO A 47 -14.67 -9.98 -5.66
CA PRO A 47 -15.02 -11.35 -5.30
C PRO A 47 -13.87 -12.04 -4.55
N ILE A 48 -14.22 -12.91 -3.60
CA ILE A 48 -13.23 -13.59 -2.75
C ILE A 48 -12.20 -14.39 -3.57
N GLU A 49 -12.64 -15.05 -4.64
CA GLU A 49 -11.77 -15.82 -5.53
C GLU A 49 -10.70 -14.94 -6.17
N LYS A 50 -11.10 -13.75 -6.64
CA LYS A 50 -10.18 -12.78 -7.22
C LYS A 50 -9.20 -12.23 -6.20
N LEU A 51 -9.67 -11.97 -4.98
CA LEU A 51 -8.83 -11.49 -3.88
C LEU A 51 -7.76 -12.52 -3.48
N LEU A 52 -8.07 -13.80 -3.55
CA LEU A 52 -7.11 -14.89 -3.30
C LEU A 52 -6.08 -15.01 -4.43
N GLU A 53 -6.54 -14.97 -5.69
CA GLU A 53 -5.68 -15.00 -6.87
C GLU A 53 -4.67 -13.84 -6.85
N ASP A 54 -5.14 -12.61 -6.67
CA ASP A 54 -4.30 -11.41 -6.66
C ASP A 54 -3.28 -11.44 -5.52
N ARG A 55 -3.66 -12.00 -4.37
CA ARG A 55 -2.74 -12.18 -3.24
C ARG A 55 -1.65 -13.19 -3.58
N GLN A 56 -2.00 -14.31 -4.21
CA GLN A 56 -1.04 -15.33 -4.60
C GLN A 56 -0.05 -14.79 -5.63
N GLU A 57 -0.54 -14.10 -6.68
CA GLU A 57 0.31 -13.47 -7.70
C GLU A 57 1.28 -12.48 -7.05
N LYS A 58 0.78 -11.63 -6.14
CA LYS A 58 1.61 -10.64 -5.43
C LYS A 58 2.73 -11.30 -4.63
N LEU A 59 2.45 -12.37 -3.88
CA LEU A 59 3.44 -13.04 -3.04
C LEU A 59 4.49 -13.78 -3.88
N LEU A 60 4.07 -14.44 -4.97
CA LEU A 60 4.98 -15.14 -5.88
C LEU A 60 5.84 -14.17 -6.71
N GLY A 61 5.33 -12.96 -6.96
CA GLY A 61 6.06 -11.90 -7.65
C GLY A 61 7.16 -11.23 -6.81
N PHE A 62 7.32 -11.61 -5.54
CA PHE A 62 8.38 -11.09 -4.68
C PHE A 62 9.70 -11.83 -4.87
N GLY A 63 10.80 -11.06 -4.86
CA GLY A 63 12.15 -11.58 -5.06
C GLY A 63 12.64 -11.40 -6.50
N ARG A 64 13.96 -11.37 -6.66
CA ARG A 64 14.64 -11.39 -7.96
C ARG A 64 15.72 -12.45 -7.86
N PHE A 65 15.63 -13.46 -8.72
CA PHE A 65 16.58 -14.55 -8.80
C PHE A 65 17.42 -14.37 -10.07
N SER A 66 18.74 -14.55 -9.96
CA SER A 66 19.62 -14.76 -11.12
C SER A 66 19.92 -16.25 -11.17
N GLU A 67 19.66 -16.89 -12.31
CA GLU A 67 20.19 -18.22 -12.61
C GLU A 67 21.71 -18.17 -12.83
#